data_AF-A0AB36E2D8-F1
#
_entry.id   AF-A0AB36E2D8-F1
#
_cell.length_a   1.000
_cell.length_b   1.000
_cell.length_c   1.000
_cell.angle_alpha   90.00
_cell.angle_beta   90.00
_cell.angle_gamma   90.00
#
_symmetry.space_group_name_H-M   'P 1'
#
loop_
_entity.id
_entity.type
_entity.pdbx_description
1 polymer ?
#
loop_
_entity_poly.entity_id
_entity_poly.type
_entity_poly.pdbx_seq_one_letter_code
_entity_poly.pdbx_strand_id
1 'polypeptide(L)'
;MDIAVFKKMFPVFNEIDDETITLWEDTANTFLKESWALSGKTFEHAQRLLTAHLLHLAVKCNSGESNSATGLVASATQGSVSVSFTTPTTSNGWQYWLSTSPYGLQLWALLKQLSASGFYIGGLPERRSVRKVGGVWL
;
A
#
# COMPACT_ATOMS: atom_id res chain seq x y z
N MET A 1 5.19 15.99 -3.70
CA MET A 1 6.35 15.06 -3.65
C MET A 1 7.33 15.47 -4.74
N ASP A 2 8.59 15.03 -4.71
CA ASP A 2 9.50 15.27 -5.85
C ASP A 2 9.15 14.35 -7.03
N ILE A 3 8.61 14.93 -8.10
CA ILE A 3 8.13 14.24 -9.30
C ILE A 3 9.29 13.59 -10.06
N ALA A 4 10.47 14.22 -10.08
CA ALA A 4 11.64 13.67 -10.77
C ALA A 4 12.12 12.37 -10.09
N VAL A 5 12.07 12.33 -8.76
CA VAL A 5 12.37 11.12 -7.98
C VAL A 5 11.29 10.06 -8.20
N PHE A 6 10.02 10.45 -8.26
CA PHE A 6 8.90 9.55 -8.53
C PHE A 6 9.05 8.85 -9.89
N LYS A 7 9.31 9.61 -10.96
CA LYS A 7 9.51 9.06 -12.32
C LYS A 7 10.73 8.14 -12.41
N LYS A 8 11.80 8.41 -11.66
CA LYS A 8 12.95 7.50 -11.55
C LYS A 8 12.61 6.19 -10.84
N MET A 9 11.75 6.26 -9.81
CA MET A 9 11.33 5.08 -9.06
C MET A 9 10.33 4.21 -9.84
N PHE A 10 9.45 4.84 -10.60
CA PHE A 10 8.44 4.17 -11.42
C PHE A 10 8.55 4.61 -12.89
N PRO A 11 9.49 4.02 -13.66
CA PRO A 11 9.74 4.43 -15.04
C PRO A 11 8.54 4.23 -15.98
N VAL A 12 7.57 3.40 -15.58
CA VAL A 12 6.30 3.19 -16.30
C VAL A 12 5.49 4.47 -16.44
N PHE A 13 5.61 5.43 -15.52
CA PHE A 13 4.86 6.68 -15.54
C PHE A 13 5.65 7.86 -16.12
N ASN A 14 6.76 7.60 -16.82
CA ASN A 14 7.60 8.67 -17.36
C ASN A 14 6.91 9.46 -18.48
N GLU A 15 6.04 8.78 -19.25
CA GLU A 15 5.26 9.37 -20.35
C GLU A 15 4.04 10.17 -19.87
N ILE A 16 3.68 10.05 -18.59
CA ILE A 16 2.55 10.77 -18.00
C ILE A 16 2.97 12.21 -17.69
N ASP A 17 2.08 13.16 -17.97
CA ASP A 17 2.31 14.57 -17.73
C ASP A 17 2.44 14.89 -16.23
N ASP A 18 3.33 15.83 -15.90
CA ASP A 18 3.66 16.17 -14.52
C ASP A 18 2.44 16.74 -13.77
N GLU A 19 1.57 17.51 -14.43
CA GLU A 19 0.37 18.07 -13.80
C GLU A 19 -0.59 16.95 -13.38
N THR A 20 -0.77 15.93 -14.24
CA THR A 20 -1.63 14.80 -13.88
C THR A 20 -1.09 14.02 -12.68
N ILE A 21 0.22 13.86 -12.56
CA ILE A 21 0.85 13.21 -11.40
C ILE A 21 0.57 14.03 -10.13
N THR A 22 0.64 15.36 -10.19
CA THR A 22 0.32 16.21 -9.03
C THR A 22 -1.15 16.12 -8.61
N LEU A 23 -2.09 16.04 -9.55
CA LEU A 23 -3.51 15.86 -9.24
C LEU A 23 -3.76 14.52 -8.53
N TRP A 24 -3.14 13.44 -9.01
CA TRP A 24 -3.24 12.14 -8.35
C TRP A 24 -2.52 12.11 -6.99
N GLU A 25 -1.46 12.90 -6.83
CA GLU A 25 -0.83 13.13 -5.52
C GLU A 25 -1.80 13.74 -4.52
N ASP A 26 -2.52 14.80 -4.90
CA ASP A 26 -3.49 15.42 -4.02
C ASP A 26 -4.59 14.46 -3.58
N THR A 27 -5.05 13.60 -4.51
CA THR A 27 -5.99 12.54 -4.14
C THR A 27 -5.37 11.52 -3.19
N ALA A 28 -4.11 11.11 -3.38
CA ALA A 28 -3.41 10.21 -2.46
C ALA A 28 -3.29 10.79 -1.04
N ASN A 29 -3.10 12.10 -0.90
CA ASN A 29 -3.04 12.81 0.39
C ASN A 29 -4.37 12.78 1.15
N THR A 30 -5.49 12.54 0.48
CA THR A 30 -6.78 12.38 1.17
C THR A 30 -6.90 11.04 1.91
N PHE A 31 -6.21 10.01 1.43
CA PHE A 31 -6.25 8.66 2.01
C PHE A 31 -5.19 8.44 3.09
N LEU A 32 -3.99 9.00 2.91
CA LEU A 32 -2.88 8.85 3.85
C LEU A 32 -2.61 10.18 4.56
N LYS A 33 -2.49 10.11 5.88
CA LYS A 33 -2.04 11.22 6.73
C LYS A 33 -0.81 10.80 7.49
N GLU A 34 0.06 11.77 7.75
CA GLU A 34 1.20 11.55 8.64
C GLU A 34 0.72 11.11 10.03
N SER A 35 1.42 10.15 10.59
CA SER A 35 1.18 9.66 11.94
C SER A 35 2.50 9.34 12.62
N TRP A 36 2.48 9.07 13.92
CA TRP A 36 3.68 8.73 14.67
C TRP A 36 4.42 7.50 14.08
N ALA A 37 3.68 6.51 13.55
CA ALA A 37 4.25 5.32 12.93
C ALA A 37 4.61 5.53 11.45
N LEU A 38 3.87 6.37 10.75
CA LEU A 38 4.08 6.69 9.34
C LEU A 38 4.59 8.14 9.22
N SER A 39 5.90 8.33 9.37
CA SER A 39 6.54 9.65 9.40
C SER A 39 7.84 9.71 8.58
N GLY A 40 8.16 10.90 8.07
CA GLY A 40 9.39 11.15 7.31
C GLY A 40 9.49 10.30 6.04
N LYS A 41 10.63 9.62 5.84
CA LYS A 41 10.92 8.87 4.61
C LYS A 41 9.93 7.73 4.34
N THR A 42 9.38 7.11 5.37
CA THR A 42 8.39 6.02 5.20
C THR A 42 7.06 6.57 4.72
N PHE A 43 6.66 7.75 5.21
CA PHE A 43 5.47 8.45 4.74
C PHE A 43 5.62 8.85 3.28
N GLU A 44 6.72 9.49 2.90
CA GLU A 44 6.92 9.87 1.50
C GLU A 44 6.95 8.66 0.55
N HIS A 45 7.54 7.53 0.99
CA HIS A 45 7.55 6.30 0.20
C HIS A 45 6.14 5.70 0.07
N ALA A 46 5.36 5.69 1.15
CA ALA A 46 3.97 5.23 1.12
C ALA A 46 3.11 6.13 0.21
N GLN A 47 3.32 7.45 0.26
CA GLN A 47 2.65 8.41 -0.61
C GLN A 47 2.96 8.13 -2.09
N ARG A 48 4.24 7.94 -2.43
CA ARG A 48 4.68 7.56 -3.79
C ARG A 48 4.09 6.22 -4.26
N LEU A 49 3.98 5.23 -3.38
CA LEU A 49 3.34 3.95 -3.73
C LEU A 49 1.83 4.09 -3.95
N LEU A 50 1.16 4.96 -3.18
CA LEU A 50 -0.26 5.18 -3.33
C LEU A 50 -0.59 5.96 -4.60
N THR A 51 0.21 6.98 -4.95
CA THR A 51 0.04 7.70 -6.22
C THR A 51 0.24 6.79 -7.41
N ALA A 52 1.27 5.93 -7.38
CA ALA A 52 1.49 4.90 -8.38
C ALA A 52 0.31 3.93 -8.49
N HIS A 53 -0.30 3.52 -7.36
CA HIS A 53 -1.48 2.67 -7.34
C HIS A 53 -2.67 3.34 -8.06
N LEU A 54 -2.97 4.59 -7.73
CA LEU A 54 -4.06 5.35 -8.33
C LEU A 54 -3.85 5.57 -9.83
N LEU A 55 -2.64 5.96 -10.24
CA LEU A 55 -2.28 6.12 -11.64
C LEU A 55 -2.42 4.80 -12.42
N HIS A 56 -1.99 3.69 -11.84
CA HIS A 56 -2.14 2.36 -12.45
C HIS A 56 -3.61 2.00 -12.69
N LEU A 57 -4.48 2.32 -11.73
CA LEU A 57 -5.94 2.13 -11.89
C LEU A 57 -6.54 3.06 -12.94
N ALA A 58 -6.11 4.32 -12.98
CA ALA A 58 -6.57 5.30 -13.96
C ALA A 58 -6.20 4.88 -15.40
N VAL A 59 -4.96 4.44 -15.61
CA VAL A 59 -4.50 3.94 -16.92
C VAL A 59 -5.27 2.68 -17.34
N LYS A 60 -5.48 1.73 -16.42
CA LYS A 60 -6.29 0.53 -16.68
C LYS A 60 -7.75 0.84 -17.01
N CYS A 61 -8.32 1.87 -16.39
CA CYS A 61 -9.68 2.30 -16.70
C CYS A 61 -9.75 2.90 -18.11
N ASN A 62 -8.75 3.72 -18.48
CA ASN A 62 -8.70 4.39 -19.77
C ASN A 62 -8.38 3.46 -20.95
N SER A 63 -7.71 2.32 -20.73
CA SER A 63 -7.42 1.34 -21.77
C SER A 63 -8.64 0.54 -22.27
N GLY A 64 -9.84 0.83 -21.75
CA GLY A 64 -11.09 0.28 -22.28
C GLY A 64 -11.24 -1.23 -22.09
N GLU A 65 -10.41 -1.83 -21.24
CA GLU A 65 -10.47 -3.24 -20.86
C GLU A 65 -11.67 -3.45 -19.92
N SER A 66 -12.84 -3.33 -20.52
CA SER A 66 -14.19 -3.34 -19.94
C SER A 66 -14.59 -4.67 -19.29
N ASN A 67 -13.63 -5.62 -19.21
CA ASN A 67 -13.72 -6.87 -18.44
C ASN A 67 -12.68 -6.98 -17.32
N SER A 68 -11.86 -5.95 -17.06
CA SER A 68 -11.11 -5.84 -15.81
C SER A 68 -12.07 -5.36 -14.74
N ALA A 69 -12.95 -6.28 -14.31
CA ALA A 69 -13.48 -6.23 -12.97
C ALA A 69 -12.31 -5.88 -12.04
N THR A 70 -12.61 -5.15 -10.99
CA THR A 70 -11.73 -4.80 -9.86
C THR A 70 -11.15 -6.05 -9.16
N GLY A 71 -11.05 -7.20 -9.82
CA GLY A 71 -10.39 -8.42 -9.44
C GLY A 71 -8.94 -8.13 -9.07
N LEU A 72 -8.57 -8.69 -7.92
CA LEU A 72 -7.20 -8.80 -7.44
C LEU A 72 -6.25 -9.11 -8.62
N VAL A 73 -5.02 -8.59 -8.59
CA VAL A 73 -3.98 -9.01 -9.55
C VAL A 73 -3.70 -10.50 -9.32
N ALA A 74 -4.49 -11.37 -9.95
CA ALA A 74 -4.27 -12.80 -9.97
C ALA A 74 -3.20 -13.15 -11.01
N SER A 75 -3.01 -12.30 -12.03
CA SER A 75 -1.95 -12.42 -13.03
C SER A 75 -1.56 -11.03 -13.56
N ALA A 76 -0.26 -10.74 -13.57
CA ALA A 76 0.31 -9.65 -14.35
C ALA A 76 1.30 -10.27 -15.33
N THR A 77 0.94 -10.29 -16.60
CA THR A 77 1.81 -10.82 -17.66
C THR A 77 2.70 -9.70 -18.17
N GLN A 78 3.98 -9.71 -17.81
CA GLN A 78 4.98 -8.80 -18.38
C GLN A 78 5.94 -9.65 -19.22
N GLY A 79 5.56 -9.94 -20.47
CA GLY A 79 6.39 -10.66 -21.45
C GLY A 79 6.88 -12.04 -21.00
N SER A 80 6.21 -13.12 -21.45
CA SER A 80 6.56 -14.54 -21.18
C SER A 80 6.70 -15.00 -19.72
N VAL A 81 6.72 -14.08 -18.74
CA VAL A 81 6.75 -14.38 -17.31
C VAL A 81 5.37 -14.07 -16.74
N SER A 82 4.59 -15.13 -16.56
CA SER A 82 3.32 -15.07 -15.83
C SER A 82 3.60 -15.31 -14.36
N VAL A 83 3.45 -14.29 -13.52
CA VAL A 83 3.47 -14.46 -12.06
C VAL A 83 2.03 -14.48 -11.59
N SER A 84 1.55 -15.68 -11.27
CA SER A 84 0.23 -15.89 -10.68
C SER A 84 0.33 -15.68 -9.17
N PHE A 85 -0.26 -14.61 -8.65
CA PHE A 85 -0.32 -14.38 -7.21
C PHE A 85 -1.57 -15.05 -6.65
N THR A 86 -1.40 -15.98 -5.72
CA THR A 86 -2.54 -16.61 -5.04
C THR A 86 -3.30 -15.54 -4.24
N THR A 87 -4.61 -15.46 -4.44
CA THR A 87 -5.44 -14.44 -3.81
C THR A 87 -5.60 -14.77 -2.32
N PRO A 88 -5.15 -13.91 -1.39
CA PRO A 88 -5.54 -14.04 0.00
C PRO A 88 -7.05 -13.79 0.08
N THR A 89 -7.78 -14.59 0.86
CA THR A 89 -9.20 -14.36 1.19
C THR A 89 -9.31 -13.08 2.01
N THR A 90 -9.39 -11.93 1.33
CA THR A 90 -9.40 -10.63 2.00
C THR A 90 -10.77 -10.38 2.63
N SER A 91 -10.82 -10.32 3.95
CA SER A 91 -12.04 -9.99 4.71
C SER A 91 -12.43 -8.50 4.61
N ASN A 92 -11.58 -7.64 4.05
CA ASN A 92 -11.74 -6.18 4.09
C ASN A 92 -11.62 -5.56 2.68
N GLY A 93 -12.59 -4.71 2.30
CA GLY A 93 -12.63 -4.07 0.98
C GLY A 93 -11.43 -3.18 0.67
N TRP A 94 -10.79 -2.58 1.69
CA TRP A 94 -9.57 -1.79 1.51
C TRP A 94 -8.38 -2.65 1.09
N GLN A 95 -8.23 -3.82 1.72
CA GLN A 95 -7.18 -4.77 1.38
C GLN A 95 -7.39 -5.33 -0.03
N TYR A 96 -8.64 -5.63 -0.38
CA TYR A 96 -9.00 -6.03 -1.73
C TYR A 96 -8.63 -4.96 -2.76
N TRP A 97 -8.99 -3.69 -2.51
CA TRP A 97 -8.66 -2.60 -3.41
C TRP A 97 -7.15 -2.44 -3.63
N LEU A 98 -6.35 -2.46 -2.55
CA LEU A 98 -4.89 -2.37 -2.67
C LEU A 98 -4.28 -3.57 -3.43
N SER A 99 -4.90 -4.74 -3.36
CA SER A 99 -4.42 -5.94 -4.07
C SER A 99 -4.63 -5.90 -5.59
N THR A 100 -5.33 -4.91 -6.12
CA THR A 100 -5.57 -4.73 -7.57
C THR A 100 -4.38 -4.14 -8.33
N SER A 101 -3.29 -3.81 -7.64
CA SER A 101 -2.02 -3.43 -8.26
C SER A 101 -0.82 -3.95 -7.47
N PRO A 102 0.35 -4.14 -8.11
CA PRO A 102 1.58 -4.49 -7.39
C PRO A 102 2.02 -3.40 -6.40
N TYR A 103 1.80 -2.12 -6.75
CA TYR A 103 2.16 -0.98 -5.90
C TYR A 103 1.31 -0.95 -4.61
N GLY A 104 0.03 -1.26 -4.72
CA GLY A 104 -0.88 -1.36 -3.58
C GLY A 104 -0.54 -2.53 -2.64
N LEU A 105 -0.07 -3.67 -3.18
CA LEU A 105 0.45 -4.77 -2.36
C LEU A 105 1.72 -4.39 -1.60
N GLN A 106 2.65 -3.66 -2.22
CA GLN A 106 3.84 -3.15 -1.55
C GLN A 106 3.49 -2.16 -0.43
N LEU A 107 2.55 -1.25 -0.70
CA LEU A 107 2.02 -0.34 0.30
C LEU A 107 1.37 -1.11 1.46
N TRP A 108 0.58 -2.12 1.17
CA TRP A 108 -0.04 -2.95 2.19
C TRP A 108 1.01 -3.67 3.05
N ALA A 109 2.06 -4.23 2.44
CA ALA A 109 3.17 -4.84 3.18
C ALA A 109 3.87 -3.84 4.10
N LEU A 110 4.10 -2.60 3.63
CA LEU A 110 4.68 -1.52 4.44
C LEU A 110 3.78 -1.14 5.62
N LEU A 111 2.48 -0.95 5.38
CA LEU A 111 1.52 -0.65 6.45
C LEU A 111 1.42 -1.81 7.46
N LYS A 112 1.47 -3.06 6.99
CA LYS A 112 1.48 -4.23 7.85
C LYS A 112 2.74 -4.28 8.70
N GLN A 113 3.91 -4.01 8.14
CA GLN A 113 5.16 -3.92 8.88
C GLN A 113 5.09 -2.86 9.99
N LEU A 114 4.58 -1.67 9.67
CA LEU A 114 4.40 -0.60 10.66
C LEU A 114 3.39 -0.98 11.74
N SER A 115 2.27 -1.60 11.38
CA SER A 115 1.28 -2.09 12.36
C SER A 115 1.82 -3.23 13.23
N ALA A 116 2.66 -4.10 12.67
CA ALA A 116 3.28 -5.23 13.36
C ALA A 116 4.39 -4.80 14.31
N SER A 117 5.02 -3.64 14.06
CA SER A 117 5.90 -2.97 15.03
C SER A 117 5.15 -2.34 16.22
N GLY A 118 3.86 -2.68 16.39
CA GLY A 118 3.02 -2.30 17.49
C GLY A 118 3.73 -2.43 18.83
N PHE A 119 3.81 -1.30 19.53
CA PHE A 119 4.10 -1.12 20.95
C PHE A 119 4.38 -2.39 21.74
N TYR A 120 5.66 -2.65 22.02
CA TYR A 120 6.02 -3.34 23.26
C TYR A 120 5.82 -2.35 24.41
N ILE A 121 4.57 -2.10 24.78
CA ILE A 121 4.27 -1.57 26.11
C ILE A 121 4.56 -2.74 27.04
N GLY A 122 5.79 -2.77 27.58
CA GLY A 122 6.21 -3.61 28.70
C GLY A 122 5.46 -3.22 29.98
N GLY A 123 4.13 -3.25 29.90
CA GLY A 123 3.17 -2.82 30.88
C GLY A 123 2.05 -3.84 31.06
N LEU A 124 2.29 -5.12 30.74
CA LEU A 124 1.59 -6.14 31.53
C LEU A 124 1.91 -5.86 33.01
N PRO A 125 0.95 -6.01 33.94
CA PRO A 125 1.10 -5.70 35.36
C PRO A 125 2.10 -6.62 36.10
N GLU A 126 3.05 -7.24 35.40
CA GLU A 126 4.06 -8.14 35.93
C GLU A 126 5.03 -7.46 36.90
N ARG A 127 5.21 -6.13 36.82
CA ARG A 127 5.96 -5.37 37.85
C ARG A 127 5.09 -4.83 38.98
N ARG A 128 3.75 -4.96 38.91
CA ARG A 128 2.82 -4.48 39.94
C ARG A 128 2.17 -5.63 40.75
N SER A 129 2.56 -6.88 40.47
CA SER A 129 2.04 -8.09 41.13
C SER A 129 3.19 -8.99 41.57
N VAL A 130 3.19 -9.43 42.83
CA VAL A 130 4.14 -10.42 43.38
C VAL A 130 3.76 -11.85 42.95
N ARG A 131 2.70 -12.04 42.16
CA ARG A 131 2.23 -13.37 41.73
C ARG A 131 2.03 -13.45 40.22
N LYS A 132 2.41 -14.60 39.65
CA LYS A 132 2.32 -14.95 38.23
C LYS A 132 0.87 -14.88 37.76
N VAL A 133 0.53 -13.85 36.99
CA VAL A 133 -0.77 -13.75 36.30
C VAL A 133 -0.60 -14.46 34.96
N GLY A 134 -1.23 -15.63 34.81
CA GLY A 134 -1.22 -16.36 33.55
C GLY A 134 -1.91 -15.55 32.46
N GLY A 135 -1.23 -15.33 31.34
CA GLY A 135 -1.80 -14.63 30.19
C GLY A 135 -2.85 -15.48 29.46
N VAL A 136 -3.96 -14.85 29.10
CA VAL A 136 -4.92 -15.36 28.10
C VAL A 136 -4.53 -14.74 26.76
N TRP A 137 -4.40 -15.58 25.74
CA TRP A 137 -4.17 -15.15 24.37
C TRP A 137 -5.49 -14.64 23.78
N LEU A 138 -5.52 -13.38 23.35
CA LEU A 138 -6.53 -12.83 22.44
C LEU A 138 -5.84 -12.38 21.15
#